data_AF-A0A0G1KZ85-F1
#
_entry.id   AF-A0A0G1KZ85-F1
#
_cell.length_a   1.000
_cell.length_b   1.000
_cell.length_c   1.000
_cell.angle_alpha   90.00
_cell.angle_beta   90.00
_cell.angle_gamma   90.00
#
_symmetry.space_group_name_H-M   'P 1'
#
loop_
_entity.id
_entity.type
_entity.pdbx_description
1 polymer ?
#
loop_
_entity_poly.entity_id
_entity_poly.type
_entity_poly.pdbx_seq_one_letter_code
_entity_poly.pdbx_strand_id
1 'polypeptide(L)'
;YYVKFYGTLVKPVIQKGLAPWAHSIIMETKEHIFLFILPLALTAIFVSFLPKEVFEKNNLKRGFLSVILLLVFLALVIGLMGFIISAAARWG
;
A
#
# COMPACT_ATOMS: atom_id res chain seq x y z
N TYR A 1 9.22 -11.04 -15.50
CA TYR A 1 9.05 -12.15 -14.53
C TYR A 1 7.57 -12.36 -14.18
N TYR A 2 6.85 -11.35 -13.69
CA TYR A 2 5.42 -11.43 -13.31
C TYR A 2 4.49 -11.98 -14.42
N VAL A 3 4.55 -11.46 -15.64
CA VAL A 3 3.62 -11.84 -16.73
C VAL A 3 3.85 -13.26 -17.26
N LYS A 4 5.08 -13.76 -17.25
CA LYS A 4 5.42 -15.07 -17.86
C LYS A 4 5.47 -16.26 -16.89
N PHE A 5 5.71 -16.02 -15.59
CA PHE A 5 5.84 -17.08 -14.59
C PHE A 5 4.76 -17.01 -13.50
N TYR A 6 4.29 -15.82 -13.13
CA TYR A 6 3.32 -15.68 -12.03
C TYR A 6 1.90 -16.08 -12.47
N GLY A 7 1.46 -15.65 -13.65
CA GLY A 7 0.13 -15.95 -14.18
C GLY A 7 -0.08 -17.42 -14.55
N THR A 8 0.98 -18.11 -14.98
CA THR A 8 0.94 -19.50 -15.50
C THR A 8 1.27 -20.57 -14.47
N LEU A 9 2.19 -20.31 -13.53
CA LEU A 9 2.62 -21.30 -12.54
C LEU A 9 2.14 -21.01 -11.12
N VAL A 10 2.06 -19.74 -10.70
CA VAL A 10 1.78 -19.37 -9.30
C VAL A 10 0.30 -19.11 -9.06
N LYS A 11 -0.36 -18.38 -9.97
CA LYS A 11 -1.80 -18.10 -9.91
C LYS A 11 -2.67 -19.36 -9.80
N PRO A 12 -2.43 -20.46 -10.55
CA PRO A 12 -3.23 -21.68 -10.41
C PRO A 12 -2.99 -22.41 -9.09
N VAL A 13 -1.79 -22.34 -8.51
CA VAL A 13 -1.45 -22.98 -7.24
C VAL A 13 -2.14 -22.25 -6.09
N ILE A 14 -2.16 -20.93 -6.09
CA ILE A 14 -2.87 -20.13 -5.06
C ILE A 14 -4.39 -20.22 -5.24
N GLN A 15 -4.89 -20.30 -6.48
CA GLN A 15 -6.31 -20.53 -6.76
C GLN A 15 -6.78 -21.95 -6.40
N LYS A 16 -5.88 -22.95 -6.42
CA LYS A 16 -6.15 -24.33 -5.98
C LYS A 16 -5.86 -24.56 -4.49
N GLY A 17 -5.21 -23.63 -3.81
CA GLY A 17 -4.96 -23.68 -2.36
C GLY A 17 -6.19 -23.31 -1.53
N LEU A 18 -6.10 -23.45 -0.21
CA LEU A 18 -7.24 -23.27 0.71
C LEU A 18 -7.79 -21.82 0.81
N ALA A 19 -7.08 -20.81 0.28
CA ALA A 19 -7.46 -19.41 0.38
C ALA A 19 -7.34 -18.63 -0.95
N PRO A 20 -8.14 -18.97 -1.99
CA PRO A 20 -8.10 -18.27 -3.29
C PRO A 20 -8.53 -16.80 -3.19
N TRP A 21 -9.38 -16.47 -2.21
CA TRP A 21 -9.81 -15.12 -1.88
C TRP A 21 -8.67 -14.21 -1.42
N ALA A 22 -7.64 -14.79 -0.77
CA ALA A 22 -6.49 -14.03 -0.29
C ALA A 22 -5.65 -13.51 -1.46
N HIS A 23 -5.70 -14.16 -2.62
CA HIS A 23 -5.07 -13.62 -3.81
C HIS A 23 -5.97 -12.62 -4.52
N SER A 24 -7.24 -12.94 -4.79
CA SER A 24 -8.11 -12.03 -5.55
C SER A 24 -8.39 -10.71 -4.82
N ILE A 25 -8.69 -10.75 -3.52
CA ILE A 25 -9.12 -9.57 -2.78
C ILE A 25 -7.91 -8.79 -2.24
N ILE A 26 -6.96 -9.46 -1.57
CA ILE A 26 -5.84 -8.77 -0.90
C ILE A 26 -4.85 -8.21 -1.92
N MET A 27 -4.53 -8.91 -3.02
CA MET A 27 -3.62 -8.36 -4.02
C MET A 27 -4.21 -7.15 -4.72
N GLU A 28 -5.45 -7.25 -5.18
CA GLU A 28 -6.11 -6.15 -5.88
C GLU A 28 -6.25 -4.93 -4.96
N THR A 29 -6.67 -5.14 -3.70
CA THR A 29 -6.74 -4.08 -2.69
C THR A 29 -5.36 -3.45 -2.43
N LYS A 30 -4.31 -4.28 -2.29
CA LYS A 30 -2.94 -3.80 -2.05
C LYS A 30 -2.44 -2.93 -3.20
N GLU A 31 -2.71 -3.30 -4.45
CA GLU A 31 -2.31 -2.53 -5.63
C GLU A 31 -3.01 -1.17 -5.68
N HIS A 32 -4.32 -1.11 -5.37
CA HIS A 32 -5.04 0.15 -5.32
C HIS A 32 -4.54 1.05 -4.19
N ILE A 33 -4.34 0.52 -2.97
CA ILE A 33 -3.79 1.28 -1.84
C ILE A 33 -2.40 1.83 -2.20
N PHE A 34 -1.57 1.04 -2.85
CA PHE A 34 -0.24 1.47 -3.30
C PHE A 34 -0.31 2.66 -4.27
N LEU A 35 -1.27 2.66 -5.21
CA LEU A 35 -1.47 3.80 -6.12
C LEU A 35 -1.86 5.08 -5.39
N PHE A 36 -2.61 5.00 -4.29
CA PHE A 36 -2.99 6.18 -3.49
C PHE A 36 -1.86 6.72 -2.61
N ILE A 37 -0.87 5.89 -2.25
CA ILE A 37 0.30 6.35 -1.48
C ILE A 37 1.12 7.37 -2.29
N LEU A 38 1.25 7.19 -3.61
CA LEU A 38 2.08 8.05 -4.45
C LEU A 38 1.66 9.53 -4.44
N PRO A 39 0.39 9.92 -4.72
CA PRO A 39 -0.04 11.31 -4.64
C PRO A 39 -0.03 11.88 -3.21
N LEU A 40 -0.29 11.05 -2.20
CA LEU A 40 -0.20 11.47 -0.79
C LEU A 40 1.25 11.79 -0.38
N ALA A 41 2.20 10.95 -0.80
CA ALA A 41 3.62 11.17 -0.56
C ALA A 41 4.11 12.43 -1.28
N LEU A 42 3.70 12.65 -2.52
CA LEU A 42 4.01 13.88 -3.26
C LEU A 42 3.46 15.12 -2.55
N THR A 43 2.24 15.03 -2.01
CA THR A 43 1.65 16.13 -1.23
C THR A 43 2.47 16.42 0.02
N ALA A 44 2.88 15.39 0.78
CA ALA A 44 3.74 15.55 1.94
C ALA A 44 5.09 16.19 1.57
N ILE A 45 5.69 15.76 0.46
CA ILE A 45 6.94 16.34 -0.06
C ILE A 45 6.76 17.82 -0.41
N PHE A 46 5.74 18.18 -1.20
CA PHE A 46 5.51 19.58 -1.57
C PHE A 46 5.25 20.46 -0.35
N VAL A 47 4.48 19.97 0.63
CA VAL A 47 4.25 20.71 1.88
C VAL A 47 5.55 20.86 2.68
N SER A 48 6.46 19.88 2.66
CA SER A 48 7.75 19.97 3.36
C SER A 48 8.71 21.01 2.78
N PHE A 49 8.52 21.39 1.50
CA PHE A 49 9.30 22.44 0.84
C PHE A 49 8.72 23.85 1.03
N LEU A 50 7.55 24.00 1.67
CA LEU A 50 6.99 25.31 1.94
C LEU A 50 7.85 26.10 2.95
N PRO A 51 8.00 27.42 2.76
CA PRO A 51 8.63 28.28 3.76
C PRO A 51 7.88 28.19 5.10
N LYS A 52 8.63 28.25 6.22
CA LYS A 52 8.05 28.17 7.57
C LYS A 52 6.94 29.20 7.80
N GLU A 53 7.12 30.41 7.29
CA GLU A 53 6.13 31.49 7.39
C GLU A 53 4.79 31.10 6.76
N VAL A 54 4.82 30.47 5.57
CA VAL A 54 3.60 30.01 4.87
C VAL A 54 2.98 28.83 5.61
N PHE A 55 3.81 27.93 6.12
CA PHE A 55 3.36 26.75 6.86
C PHE A 55 2.63 27.12 8.17
N GLU A 56 3.19 28.04 8.94
CA GLU A 56 2.63 28.50 10.21
C GLU A 56 1.42 29.41 9.99
N LYS A 57 1.50 30.37 9.06
CA LYS A 57 0.38 31.28 8.75
C LYS A 57 -0.89 30.53 8.33
N ASN A 58 -0.74 29.43 7.59
CA ASN A 58 -1.87 28.62 7.13
C ASN A 58 -2.24 27.46 8.09
N ASN A 59 -1.63 27.39 9.27
CA ASN A 59 -1.89 26.34 10.27
C ASN A 59 -1.79 24.90 9.72
N LEU A 60 -0.85 24.66 8.80
CA LEU A 60 -0.77 23.39 8.06
C LEU A 60 -0.30 22.20 8.92
N LYS A 61 0.22 22.45 10.13
CA LYS A 61 0.78 21.45 11.03
C LYS A 61 -0.14 20.24 11.24
N ARG A 62 -1.42 20.46 11.53
CA ARG A 62 -2.37 19.38 11.80
C ARG A 62 -2.67 18.55 10.54
N GLY A 63 -2.90 19.22 9.42
CA GLY A 63 -3.13 18.54 8.13
C GLY A 63 -1.93 17.72 7.69
N PHE A 64 -0.73 18.32 7.76
CA PHE A 64 0.51 17.64 7.43
C PHE A 64 0.75 16.41 8.31
N LEU A 65 0.56 16.52 9.63
CA LEU A 65 0.66 15.37 10.54
C LEU A 65 -0.35 14.26 10.21
N SER A 66 -1.60 14.61 9.89
CA SER A 66 -2.61 13.62 9.47
C SER A 66 -2.20 12.87 8.20
N VAL A 67 -1.62 13.57 7.21
CA VAL A 67 -1.13 12.95 5.96
C VAL A 67 0.03 12.00 6.25
N ILE A 68 1.00 12.42 7.07
CA ILE A 68 2.14 11.57 7.46
C ILE A 68 1.65 10.32 8.20
N LEU A 69 0.73 10.48 9.16
CA LEU A 69 0.19 9.37 9.93
C LEU A 69 -0.57 8.39 9.03
N LEU A 70 -1.37 8.91 8.08
CA LEU A 70 -2.04 8.10 7.08
C LEU A 70 -1.04 7.32 6.21
N LEU A 71 0.04 7.95 5.75
CA LEU A 71 1.08 7.28 4.96
C LEU A 71 1.73 6.13 5.74
N VAL A 72 2.08 6.34 7.01
CA VAL A 72 2.64 5.29 7.88
C VAL A 72 1.64 4.14 8.06
N PHE A 73 0.38 4.48 8.34
CA PHE A 73 -0.68 3.48 8.49
C PHE A 73 -0.87 2.64 7.22
N LEU A 74 -0.96 3.28 6.04
CA LEU A 74 -1.10 2.58 4.76
C LEU A 74 0.12 1.70 4.45
N ALA A 75 1.34 2.15 4.77
CA ALA A 75 2.54 1.34 4.61
C ALA A 75 2.51 0.07 5.48
N LEU A 76 2.06 0.19 6.73
CA LEU A 76 1.88 -0.96 7.62
C LEU A 76 0.81 -1.93 7.10
N VAL A 77 -0.31 -1.40 6.59
CA VAL A 77 -1.38 -2.21 5.99
C VAL A 77 -0.85 -2.99 4.78
N ILE A 78 -0.07 -2.36 3.90
CA ILE A 78 0.55 -3.07 2.76
C ILE A 78 1.49 -4.18 3.24
N GLY A 79 2.30 -3.92 4.28
CA GLY A 79 3.17 -4.93 4.88
C GLY A 79 2.39 -6.13 5.42
N LEU A 80 1.30 -5.87 6.16
CA LEU A 80 0.40 -6.90 6.67
C LEU A 80 -0.26 -7.70 5.54
N MET A 81 -0.74 -7.04 4.49
CA MET A 81 -1.30 -7.69 3.31
C MET A 81 -0.28 -8.58 2.61
N GLY A 82 0.96 -8.11 2.48
CA GLY A 82 2.08 -8.92 1.96
C GLY A 82 2.32 -10.18 2.80
N PHE A 83 2.32 -10.04 4.12
CA PHE A 83 2.43 -11.18 5.03
C PHE A 83 1.28 -12.19 4.87
N ILE A 84 0.03 -11.72 4.76
CA ILE A 84 -1.15 -12.57 4.54
C ILE A 84 -1.02 -13.36 3.25
N ILE A 85 -0.59 -12.74 2.15
CA ILE A 85 -0.39 -13.41 0.87
C ILE A 85 0.71 -14.48 0.98
N SER A 86 1.84 -14.16 1.63
CA SER A 86 2.92 -15.12 1.85
C SER A 86 2.49 -16.28 2.78
N ALA A 87 1.66 -16.02 3.79
CA ALA A 87 1.12 -17.05 4.67
C ALA A 87 0.12 -17.95 3.95
N ALA A 88 -0.80 -17.39 3.17
CA ALA A 88 -1.77 -18.13 2.36
C ALA A 88 -1.08 -19.05 1.34
N ALA A 89 0.05 -18.63 0.76
CA ALA A 89 0.84 -19.46 -0.14
C ALA A 89 1.51 -20.67 0.56
N ARG A 90 1.69 -20.63 1.90
CA ARG A 90 2.22 -21.73 2.72
C ARG A 90 1.14 -22.61 3.36
N TRP A 91 -0.13 -22.25 3.23
CA TRP A 91 -1.27 -23.05 3.68
C TRP A 91 -1.65 -24.16 2.67
N GLY A 92 -0.67 -24.65 1.91
CA GLY A 92 -0.81 -25.73 0.94
C GLY A 92 0.11 -26.88 1.28
#